data_AF-A0A2E2FI76-F1
#
_entry.id   AF-A0A2E2FI76-F1
#
_cell.length_a   1.000
_cell.length_b   1.000
_cell.length_c   1.000
_cell.angle_alpha   90.00
_cell.angle_beta   90.00
_cell.angle_gamma   90.00
#
_symmetry.space_group_name_H-M   'P 1'
#
loop_
_entity.id
_entity.type
_entity.pdbx_description
1 polymer ?
#
loop_
_entity_poly.entity_id
_entity_poly.type
_entity_poly.pdbx_seq_one_letter_code
_entity_poly.pdbx_strand_id
1 'polypeptide(L)'
;MAFFQFNKPFFLLIAICWVQFAVAQNEPTLPVSYVELEPEGLVYNIDLQYKDYHLSGLAVFKQEEKGFHVVIVSKVGMSLMEFVLGEQATEWIKVIPGKDSKMILNHVEKDFRLLLLTPLHQPKKAKWKNRSVLKVKKKLKLKLKVSDGNVVYAETRQWINLIKGFAKYTYTENQPVPEKVFLSKRFIDMEIELKRMN
;
A
#
# COMPACT_ATOMS: atom_id res chain seq x y z
N MET A 1 -27.27 45.31 -51.83
CA MET A 1 -26.88 43.91 -51.57
C MET A 1 -25.37 43.83 -51.64
N ALA A 2 -24.70 43.68 -50.49
CA ALA A 2 -23.25 43.55 -50.43
C ALA A 2 -22.89 42.08 -50.14
N PHE A 3 -22.21 41.44 -51.09
CA PHE A 3 -21.69 40.08 -50.95
C PHE A 3 -20.40 40.12 -50.10
N PHE A 4 -20.44 39.55 -48.90
CA PHE A 4 -19.25 39.28 -48.10
C PHE A 4 -18.53 38.05 -48.66
N GLN A 5 -17.42 38.25 -49.39
CA GLN A 5 -16.49 37.19 -49.74
C GLN A 5 -15.68 36.79 -48.50
N PHE A 6 -16.06 35.68 -47.87
CA PHE A 6 -15.30 35.06 -46.79
C PHE A 6 -14.04 34.39 -47.36
N ASN A 7 -12.88 34.98 -47.05
CA ASN A 7 -11.57 34.42 -47.37
C ASN A 7 -11.35 33.09 -46.63
N LYS A 8 -11.39 31.98 -47.38
CA LYS A 8 -11.23 30.60 -46.88
C LYS A 8 -9.83 30.19 -46.36
N PRO A 9 -8.69 30.85 -46.61
CA PRO A 9 -7.41 30.29 -46.15
C PRO A 9 -7.12 30.51 -44.66
N PHE A 10 -7.85 31.39 -43.96
CA PHE A 10 -7.55 31.70 -42.56
C PHE A 10 -8.03 30.63 -41.56
N PHE A 11 -9.10 29.89 -41.91
CA PHE A 11 -9.64 28.84 -41.04
C PHE A 11 -8.75 27.59 -40.94
N LEU A 12 -7.88 27.36 -41.92
CA LEU A 12 -7.02 26.18 -41.97
C LEU A 12 -5.77 26.32 -41.06
N LEU A 13 -5.29 27.55 -40.85
CA LEU A 13 -4.13 27.81 -39.97
C LEU A 13 -4.47 27.66 -38.48
N ILE A 14 -5.71 27.94 -38.08
CA ILE A 14 -6.15 27.77 -36.68
C ILE A 14 -6.31 26.29 -36.32
N ALA A 15 -6.68 25.42 -37.28
CA ALA A 15 -6.80 23.98 -37.04
C ALA A 15 -5.43 23.30 -36.83
N ILE A 16 -4.35 23.83 -37.42
CA ILE A 16 -2.99 23.25 -37.31
C ILE A 16 -2.33 23.63 -35.96
N CYS A 17 -2.71 24.76 -35.34
CA CYS A 17 -2.25 25.11 -33.99
C CYS A 17 -2.91 24.29 -32.87
N TRP A 18 -3.91 23.46 -33.17
CA TRP A 18 -4.53 22.53 -32.24
C TRP A 18 -3.95 21.11 -32.32
N VAL A 19 -2.82 20.93 -33.00
CA VAL A 19 -1.98 19.74 -32.78
C VAL A 19 -1.43 19.86 -31.37
N GLN A 20 -2.22 19.35 -30.43
CA GLN A 20 -1.88 19.18 -29.05
C GLN A 20 -0.51 18.49 -29.01
N PHE A 21 0.51 19.24 -28.60
CA PHE A 21 1.69 18.67 -27.97
C PHE A 21 1.21 17.96 -26.69
N ALA A 22 0.60 16.79 -26.86
CA ALA A 22 0.55 15.77 -25.84
C ALA A 22 1.98 15.28 -25.69
N VAL A 23 2.81 16.09 -25.02
CA VAL A 23 4.09 15.64 -24.50
C VAL A 23 3.71 14.48 -23.58
N ALA A 24 3.95 13.26 -24.06
CA ALA A 24 3.86 12.07 -23.25
C ALA A 24 4.87 12.24 -22.11
N GLN A 25 4.42 12.84 -21.01
CA GLN A 25 5.17 12.82 -19.78
C GLN A 25 5.21 11.35 -19.40
N ASN A 26 6.40 10.74 -19.50
CA ASN A 26 6.64 9.39 -19.01
C ASN A 26 6.17 9.37 -17.55
N GLU A 27 4.97 8.81 -17.31
CA GLU A 27 4.46 8.70 -15.96
C GLU A 27 5.42 7.79 -15.19
N PRO A 28 5.78 8.14 -13.93
CA PRO A 28 6.65 7.30 -13.14
C PRO A 28 6.03 5.90 -13.03
N THR A 29 6.86 4.87 -13.20
CA THR A 29 6.44 3.49 -13.01
C THR A 29 5.86 3.30 -11.61
N LEU A 30 4.83 2.45 -11.50
CA LEU A 30 4.23 2.18 -10.19
C LEU A 30 5.26 1.43 -9.32
N PRO A 31 5.41 1.82 -8.04
CA PRO A 31 6.23 1.05 -7.13
C PRO A 31 5.58 -0.32 -6.91
N VAL A 32 6.41 -1.32 -6.65
CA VAL A 32 5.99 -2.69 -6.35
C VAL A 32 5.91 -2.86 -4.83
N SER A 33 5.07 -3.79 -4.35
CA SER A 33 5.13 -4.16 -2.93
C SER A 33 6.45 -4.86 -2.63
N TYR A 34 7.09 -4.54 -1.50
CA TYR A 34 8.36 -5.14 -1.12
C TYR A 34 8.29 -6.65 -0.89
N VAL A 35 7.10 -7.20 -0.66
CA VAL A 35 6.89 -8.64 -0.50
C VAL A 35 7.00 -9.37 -1.85
N GLU A 36 6.64 -8.72 -2.95
CA GLU A 36 6.74 -9.31 -4.30
C GLU A 36 8.18 -9.40 -4.79
N LEU A 37 9.12 -8.72 -4.13
CA LEU A 37 10.54 -8.77 -4.45
C LEU A 37 11.24 -10.01 -3.88
N GLU A 38 10.58 -10.75 -2.98
CA GLU A 38 11.16 -11.83 -2.19
C GLU A 38 10.20 -13.05 -2.23
N PRO A 39 10.20 -13.81 -3.35
CA PRO A 39 9.20 -14.86 -3.61
C PRO A 39 9.30 -16.05 -2.64
N GLU A 40 10.47 -16.27 -2.04
CA GLU A 40 10.67 -17.30 -1.01
C GLU A 40 10.01 -16.93 0.32
N GLY A 41 9.64 -15.66 0.49
CA GLY A 41 9.02 -15.11 1.68
C GLY A 41 9.97 -14.22 2.46
N LEU A 42 9.38 -13.47 3.38
CA LEU A 42 10.05 -12.52 4.26
C LEU A 42 9.76 -12.85 5.71
N VAL A 43 10.80 -12.78 6.54
CA VAL A 43 10.68 -12.96 7.98
C VAL A 43 11.10 -11.69 8.69
N TYR A 44 10.22 -11.18 9.54
CA TYR A 44 10.46 -10.02 10.39
C TYR A 44 10.25 -10.40 11.84
N ASN A 45 11.07 -9.85 12.73
CA ASN A 45 10.66 -9.71 14.13
C ASN A 45 9.50 -8.72 14.18
N ILE A 46 8.40 -9.12 14.81
CA ILE A 46 7.23 -8.25 15.02
C ILE A 46 7.13 -7.87 16.49
N ASP A 47 6.98 -6.58 16.72
CA ASP A 47 6.65 -6.01 18.02
C ASP A 47 5.30 -5.29 17.89
N LEU A 48 4.34 -5.71 18.72
CA LEU A 48 2.95 -5.27 18.74
C LEU A 48 2.66 -4.68 20.12
N GLN A 49 2.59 -3.36 20.19
CA GLN A 49 2.17 -2.66 21.40
C GLN A 49 0.70 -2.25 21.26
N TYR A 50 -0.12 -2.49 22.28
CA TYR A 50 -1.50 -2.01 22.36
C TYR A 50 -1.87 -1.64 23.81
N LYS A 51 -1.97 -0.34 24.12
CA LYS A 51 -2.15 0.12 25.51
C LYS A 51 -1.06 -0.50 26.42
N ASP A 52 -1.46 -1.17 27.50
CA ASP A 52 -0.57 -1.87 28.44
C ASP A 52 -0.19 -3.29 27.97
N TYR A 53 -0.65 -3.72 26.80
CA TYR A 53 -0.34 -5.03 26.24
C TYR A 53 0.84 -4.92 25.29
N HIS A 54 1.82 -5.80 25.49
CA HIS A 54 2.97 -5.97 24.62
C HIS A 54 3.00 -7.41 24.12
N LEU A 55 3.12 -7.56 22.80
CA LEU A 55 3.23 -8.85 22.14
C LEU A 55 4.41 -8.80 21.18
N SER A 56 5.30 -9.78 21.26
CA SER A 56 6.44 -9.87 20.35
C SER A 56 6.61 -11.27 19.80
N GLY A 57 7.15 -11.36 18.59
CA GLY A 57 7.23 -12.62 17.86
C GLY A 57 7.91 -12.48 16.49
N LEU A 58 7.54 -13.38 15.59
CA LEU A 58 7.94 -13.38 14.18
C LEU A 58 6.72 -13.20 13.30
N ALA A 59 6.85 -12.40 12.26
CA ALA A 59 5.89 -12.28 11.17
C ALA A 59 6.53 -12.81 9.88
N VAL A 60 5.88 -13.80 9.28
CA VAL A 60 6.26 -14.39 8.00
C VAL A 60 5.27 -13.90 6.95
N PHE A 61 5.79 -13.36 5.85
CA PHE A 61 5.00 -12.91 4.71
C PHE A 61 5.46 -13.66 3.47
N LYS A 62 4.53 -14.27 2.76
CA LYS A 62 4.83 -14.98 1.51
C LYS A 62 3.81 -14.62 0.45
N GLN A 63 4.28 -14.43 -0.78
CA GLN A 63 3.38 -14.30 -1.92
C GLN A 63 2.88 -15.68 -2.34
N GLU A 64 1.58 -15.81 -2.54
CA GLU A 64 0.92 -17.00 -3.07
C GLU A 64 0.06 -16.62 -4.29
N GLU A 65 -0.38 -17.62 -5.06
CA GLU A 65 -1.22 -17.40 -6.25
C GLU A 65 -2.46 -16.55 -5.97
N LYS A 66 -3.06 -16.70 -4.78
CA LYS A 66 -4.30 -16.03 -4.40
C LYS A 66 -4.09 -14.71 -3.65
N GLY A 67 -2.87 -14.34 -3.28
CA GLY A 67 -2.58 -13.13 -2.51
C GLY A 67 -1.33 -13.24 -1.64
N PHE A 68 -1.40 -12.71 -0.42
CA PHE A 68 -0.28 -12.74 0.53
C PHE A 68 -0.63 -13.59 1.75
N HIS A 69 0.11 -14.67 1.97
CA HIS A 69 0.01 -15.48 3.18
C HIS A 69 0.79 -14.80 4.30
N VAL A 70 0.13 -14.66 5.44
CA VAL A 70 0.67 -14.00 6.63
C VAL A 70 0.57 -14.96 7.80
N VAL A 71 1.71 -15.21 8.45
CA VAL A 71 1.80 -16.02 9.66
C VAL A 71 2.45 -15.19 10.76
N ILE A 72 1.80 -15.09 11.92
CA ILE A 72 2.35 -14.44 13.11
C ILE A 72 2.57 -15.52 14.16
N VAL A 73 3.83 -15.66 14.59
CA VAL A 73 4.26 -16.65 15.58
C VAL A 73 4.80 -15.91 16.79
N SER A 74 4.39 -16.32 17.99
CA SER A 74 4.98 -15.81 19.23
C SER A 74 6.44 -16.23 19.39
N LYS A 75 7.18 -15.57 20.28
CA LYS A 75 8.54 -15.97 20.66
C LYS A 75 8.66 -17.41 21.19
N VAL A 76 7.57 -17.98 21.72
CA VAL A 76 7.54 -19.36 22.24
C VAL A 76 7.13 -20.39 21.19
N GLY A 77 7.02 -19.99 19.91
CA GLY A 77 6.70 -20.90 18.79
C GLY A 77 5.21 -21.16 18.58
N MET A 78 4.32 -20.60 19.41
CA MET A 78 2.88 -20.70 19.17
C MET A 78 2.46 -19.75 18.05
N SER A 79 1.89 -20.29 16.96
CA SER A 79 1.22 -19.48 15.93
C SER A 79 0.01 -18.77 16.54
N LEU A 80 0.00 -17.45 16.46
CA LEU A 80 -1.01 -16.57 17.02
C LEU A 80 -2.12 -16.26 16.01
N MET A 81 -1.72 -16.05 14.75
CA MET A 81 -2.62 -15.63 13.69
C MET A 81 -2.08 -16.09 12.35
N GLU A 82 -2.97 -16.55 11.48
CA GLU A 82 -2.64 -17.02 10.14
C GLU A 82 -3.79 -16.70 9.18
N PHE A 83 -3.47 -16.08 8.05
CA PHE A 83 -4.47 -15.71 7.05
C PHE A 83 -3.85 -15.47 5.68
N VAL A 84 -4.68 -15.57 4.65
CA VAL A 84 -4.33 -15.22 3.27
C VAL A 84 -5.07 -13.94 2.88
N LEU A 85 -4.32 -12.87 2.60
CA LEU A 85 -4.84 -11.61 2.09
C LEU A 85 -5.07 -11.68 0.59
N GLY A 86 -6.24 -12.22 0.21
CA GLY A 86 -6.65 -12.24 -1.18
C GLY A 86 -7.08 -10.88 -1.73
N GLU A 87 -7.26 -10.86 -3.04
CA GLU A 87 -7.77 -9.68 -3.76
C GLU A 87 -9.19 -9.31 -3.32
N GLN A 88 -10.10 -10.29 -3.22
CA GLN A 88 -11.52 -10.08 -2.97
C GLN A 88 -11.95 -10.30 -1.53
N ALA A 89 -11.32 -11.25 -0.82
CA ALA A 89 -11.58 -11.55 0.58
C ALA A 89 -10.26 -11.84 1.32
N THR A 90 -10.33 -11.88 2.64
CA THR A 90 -9.27 -12.44 3.49
C THR A 90 -9.75 -13.78 3.98
N GLU A 91 -8.94 -14.80 3.79
CA GLU A 91 -9.18 -16.15 4.32
C GLU A 91 -8.47 -16.28 5.66
N TRP A 92 -9.23 -16.44 6.74
CA TRP A 92 -8.69 -16.59 8.09
C TRP A 92 -8.50 -18.07 8.40
N ILE A 93 -7.25 -18.52 8.49
CA ILE A 93 -6.88 -19.90 8.79
C ILE A 93 -6.81 -20.09 10.31
N LYS A 94 -6.20 -19.13 11.00
CA LYS A 94 -6.06 -19.13 12.46
C LYS A 94 -6.25 -17.72 13.02
N VAL A 95 -7.04 -17.63 14.08
CA VAL A 95 -7.27 -16.39 14.83
C VAL A 95 -7.02 -16.63 16.32
N ILE A 96 -6.64 -15.58 17.04
CA ILE A 96 -6.49 -15.64 18.49
C ILE A 96 -7.88 -15.92 19.10
N PRO A 97 -8.02 -16.94 19.98
CA PRO A 97 -9.28 -17.24 20.64
C PRO A 97 -9.89 -15.99 21.32
N GLY A 98 -11.19 -15.77 21.11
CA GLY A 98 -11.90 -14.59 21.63
C GLY A 98 -11.62 -13.26 20.90
N LYS A 99 -10.87 -13.28 19.79
CA LYS A 99 -10.61 -12.12 18.91
C LYS A 99 -11.13 -12.31 17.48
N ASP A 100 -12.10 -13.21 17.31
CA ASP A 100 -12.75 -13.60 16.05
C ASP A 100 -13.85 -12.63 15.60
N SER A 101 -14.15 -11.59 16.37
CA SER A 101 -15.17 -10.61 15.98
C SER A 101 -14.82 -9.98 14.62
N LYS A 102 -15.81 -9.93 13.73
CA LYS A 102 -15.68 -9.36 12.38
C LYS A 102 -15.11 -7.93 12.39
N MET A 103 -15.43 -7.15 13.43
CA MET A 103 -14.88 -5.80 13.57
C MET A 103 -13.37 -5.82 13.78
N ILE A 104 -12.86 -6.66 14.69
CA ILE A 104 -11.42 -6.79 14.95
C ILE A 104 -10.71 -7.31 13.70
N LEU A 105 -11.21 -8.39 13.10
CA LEU A 105 -10.62 -8.98 11.89
C LEU A 105 -10.55 -7.98 10.73
N ASN A 106 -11.60 -7.17 10.53
CA ASN A 106 -11.59 -6.10 9.52
C ASN A 106 -10.55 -5.01 9.79
N HIS A 107 -10.23 -4.73 11.06
CA HIS A 107 -9.18 -3.77 11.40
C HIS A 107 -7.80 -4.36 11.13
N VAL A 108 -7.57 -5.60 11.55
CA VAL A 108 -6.34 -6.34 11.26
C VAL A 108 -6.12 -6.44 9.75
N GLU A 109 -7.13 -6.82 8.97
CA GLU A 109 -7.05 -6.86 7.51
C GLU A 109 -6.58 -5.52 6.94
N LYS A 110 -7.19 -4.40 7.37
CA LYS A 110 -6.80 -3.07 6.88
C LYS A 110 -5.37 -2.71 7.23
N ASP A 111 -4.92 -3.09 8.42
CA ASP A 111 -3.55 -2.82 8.88
C ASP A 111 -2.54 -3.61 8.06
N PHE A 112 -2.77 -4.90 7.84
CA PHE A 112 -1.86 -5.69 7.01
C PHE A 112 -1.94 -5.33 5.52
N ARG A 113 -3.09 -4.88 5.02
CA ARG A 113 -3.16 -4.32 3.64
C ARG A 113 -2.38 -3.02 3.49
N LEU A 114 -2.34 -2.20 4.54
CA LEU A 114 -1.50 -1.01 4.59
C LEU A 114 -0.03 -1.41 4.66
N LEU A 115 0.32 -2.26 5.63
CA LEU A 115 1.67 -2.73 5.92
C LEU A 115 2.31 -3.35 4.67
N LEU A 116 1.65 -4.33 4.06
CA LEU A 116 2.14 -5.08 2.89
C LEU A 116 1.85 -4.38 1.56
N LEU A 117 1.30 -3.17 1.59
CA LEU A 117 0.97 -2.36 0.41
C LEU A 117 0.14 -3.10 -0.66
N THR A 118 -0.72 -4.04 -0.25
CA THR A 118 -1.48 -4.91 -1.18
C THR A 118 -2.31 -4.13 -2.22
N PRO A 119 -2.78 -2.88 -1.98
CA PRO A 119 -3.46 -2.12 -3.03
C PRO A 119 -2.61 -1.80 -4.27
N LEU A 120 -1.28 -1.90 -4.17
CA LEU A 120 -0.36 -1.80 -5.32
C LEU A 120 -0.46 -3.00 -6.26
N HIS A 121 -0.88 -4.16 -5.75
CA HIS A 121 -1.08 -5.34 -6.56
C HIS A 121 -2.33 -5.16 -7.43
N GLN A 122 -2.15 -4.93 -8.74
CA GLN A 122 -3.22 -4.69 -9.73
C GLN A 122 -4.25 -3.64 -9.27
N PRO A 123 -3.86 -2.36 -9.16
CA PRO A 123 -4.71 -1.33 -8.56
C PRO A 123 -5.95 -1.05 -9.42
N LYS A 124 -7.13 -0.94 -8.80
CA LYS A 124 -8.35 -0.50 -9.51
C LYS A 124 -8.21 0.94 -10.04
N LYS A 125 -7.43 1.77 -9.33
CA LYS A 125 -7.06 3.11 -9.76
C LYS A 125 -5.75 3.52 -9.12
N ALA A 126 -4.80 3.96 -9.92
CA ALA A 126 -3.57 4.60 -9.49
C ALA A 126 -3.46 5.97 -10.16
N LYS A 127 -3.05 7.00 -9.42
CA LYS A 127 -2.84 8.35 -9.96
C LYS A 127 -1.71 9.05 -9.21
N TRP A 128 -0.68 9.43 -9.94
CA TRP A 128 0.36 10.34 -9.44
C TRP A 128 -0.22 11.74 -9.23
N LYS A 129 0.03 12.32 -8.05
CA LYS A 129 -0.27 13.73 -7.77
C LYS A 129 0.91 14.62 -8.21
N ASN A 130 2.11 14.11 -8.04
CA ASN A 130 3.40 14.68 -8.45
C ASN A 130 4.40 13.51 -8.53
N ARG A 131 5.69 13.78 -8.78
CA ARG A 131 6.73 12.74 -8.93
C ARG A 131 6.95 11.84 -7.71
N SER A 132 6.52 12.24 -6.52
CA SER A 132 6.78 11.53 -5.26
C SER A 132 5.53 11.10 -4.50
N VAL A 133 4.33 11.45 -4.95
CA VAL A 133 3.08 11.14 -4.24
C VAL A 133 2.11 10.40 -5.16
N LEU A 134 1.87 9.15 -4.81
CA LEU A 134 0.97 8.25 -5.53
C LEU A 134 -0.31 8.03 -4.73
N LYS A 135 -1.47 8.10 -5.40
CA LYS A 135 -2.76 7.72 -4.79
C LYS A 135 -3.24 6.42 -5.43
N VAL A 136 -3.51 5.43 -4.59
CA VAL A 136 -3.94 4.10 -5.03
C VAL A 136 -5.26 3.74 -4.37
N LYS A 137 -6.13 3.05 -5.10
CA LYS A 137 -7.40 2.55 -4.58
C LYS A 137 -7.59 1.10 -5.01
N LYS A 138 -7.64 0.20 -4.03
CA LYS A 138 -8.10 -1.19 -4.16
C LYS A 138 -8.39 -1.74 -2.78
N LYS A 139 -9.67 -2.00 -2.47
CA LYS A 139 -10.24 -2.25 -1.11
C LYS A 139 -9.97 -1.16 -0.07
N LEU A 140 -8.72 -0.77 0.06
CA LEU A 140 -8.21 0.36 0.83
C LEU A 140 -7.79 1.48 -0.12
N LYS A 141 -8.04 2.73 0.30
CA LYS A 141 -7.55 3.92 -0.40
C LYS A 141 -6.25 4.34 0.28
N LEU A 142 -5.15 4.35 -0.46
CA LEU A 142 -3.83 4.73 0.04
C LEU A 142 -3.34 6.02 -0.61
N LYS A 143 -2.60 6.79 0.17
CA LYS A 143 -1.72 7.86 -0.29
C LYS A 143 -0.30 7.44 0.10
N LEU A 144 0.52 7.24 -0.92
CA LEU A 144 1.89 6.78 -0.79
C LEU A 144 2.84 7.95 -1.06
N LYS A 145 3.94 8.03 -0.31
CA LYS A 145 5.12 8.79 -0.72
C LYS A 145 6.15 7.81 -1.24
N VAL A 146 6.68 8.09 -2.42
CA VAL A 146 7.67 7.28 -3.13
C VAL A 146 8.95 8.09 -3.25
N SER A 147 10.07 7.47 -2.90
CA SER A 147 11.43 7.97 -3.10
C SER A 147 12.23 6.87 -3.76
N ASP A 148 12.94 7.19 -4.84
CA ASP A 148 13.86 6.26 -5.49
C ASP A 148 13.21 4.91 -5.86
N GLY A 149 11.95 4.97 -6.33
CA GLY A 149 11.15 3.79 -6.68
C GLY A 149 10.51 3.05 -5.49
N ASN A 150 10.91 3.37 -4.26
CA ASN A 150 10.46 2.69 -3.04
C ASN A 150 9.38 3.50 -2.29
N VAL A 151 8.43 2.80 -1.66
CA VAL A 151 7.41 3.44 -0.82
C VAL A 151 8.00 3.72 0.55
N VAL A 152 8.30 4.98 0.87
CA VAL A 152 8.85 5.37 2.19
C VAL A 152 7.76 5.68 3.22
N TYR A 153 6.53 5.90 2.76
CA TYR A 153 5.39 6.21 3.63
C TYR A 153 4.05 5.88 2.97
N ALA A 154 3.11 5.35 3.76
CA ALA A 154 1.74 5.10 3.34
C ALA A 154 0.73 5.63 4.37
N GLU A 155 -0.35 6.23 3.88
CA GLU A 155 -1.47 6.73 4.68
C GLU A 155 -2.80 6.20 4.12
N THR A 156 -3.66 5.69 5.00
CA THR A 156 -5.04 5.36 4.64
C THR A 156 -5.89 6.62 4.48
N ARG A 157 -6.63 6.72 3.36
CA ARG A 157 -7.58 7.82 3.12
C ARG A 157 -9.00 7.38 3.45
N GLN A 158 -9.44 7.67 4.67
CA GLN A 158 -10.82 7.47 5.10
C GLN A 158 -11.54 8.83 5.26
N TRP A 159 -12.86 8.79 5.16
CA TRP A 159 -13.74 9.94 5.40
C TRP A 159 -13.68 10.41 6.86
N ILE A 160 -13.52 9.47 7.80
CA ILE A 160 -13.34 9.75 9.23
C ILE A 160 -11.85 9.73 9.57
N ASN A 161 -11.34 10.81 10.17
CA ASN A 161 -9.92 10.95 10.54
C ASN A 161 -9.47 10.00 11.67
N LEU A 162 -10.40 9.45 12.46
CA LEU A 162 -10.11 8.61 13.62
C LEU A 162 -9.46 7.26 13.28
N ILE A 163 -9.73 6.73 12.09
CA ILE A 163 -9.30 5.38 11.68
C ILE A 163 -8.13 5.47 10.68
N LYS A 164 -7.40 6.60 10.69
CA LYS A 164 -6.23 6.76 9.85
C LYS A 164 -5.07 5.94 10.41
N GLY A 165 -4.71 4.91 9.67
CA GLY A 165 -3.44 4.19 9.79
C GLY A 165 -2.35 4.84 8.93
N PHE A 166 -1.13 4.82 9.45
CA PHE A 166 0.09 5.28 8.81
C PHE A 166 1.14 4.17 8.86
N ALA A 167 1.88 3.98 7.77
CA ALA A 167 3.05 3.13 7.75
C ALA A 167 4.27 3.92 7.27
N LYS A 168 5.41 3.75 7.93
CA LYS A 168 6.72 4.25 7.52
C LYS A 168 7.62 3.07 7.20
N TYR A 169 8.40 3.20 6.14
CA TYR A 169 9.29 2.15 5.65
C TYR A 169 10.70 2.70 5.64
N THR A 170 11.59 2.04 6.35
CA THR A 170 13.00 2.41 6.45
C THR A 170 13.81 1.34 5.72
N TYR A 171 14.70 1.78 4.84
CA TYR A 171 15.51 0.93 3.99
C TYR A 171 16.98 1.10 4.37
N THR A 172 17.75 0.02 4.29
CA THR A 172 19.21 0.08 4.22
C THR A 172 19.60 0.57 2.83
N GLU A 173 20.75 1.24 2.69
CA GLU A 173 21.22 1.76 1.40
C GLU A 173 21.23 0.66 0.32
N ASN A 174 20.67 1.00 -0.86
CA ASN A 174 20.59 0.12 -2.03
C ASN A 174 19.75 -1.17 -1.86
N GLN A 175 18.97 -1.31 -0.78
CA GLN A 175 18.06 -2.45 -0.61
C GLN A 175 16.64 -2.06 -0.99
N PRO A 176 15.95 -2.83 -1.86
CA PRO A 176 14.58 -2.52 -2.28
C PRO A 176 13.54 -3.07 -1.29
N VAL A 177 13.97 -3.84 -0.28
CA VAL A 177 13.16 -4.38 0.80
C VAL A 177 13.44 -3.57 2.07
N PRO A 178 12.40 -3.12 2.80
CA PRO A 178 12.59 -2.34 4.01
C PRO A 178 13.25 -3.17 5.10
N GLU A 179 14.22 -2.60 5.80
CA GLU A 179 14.77 -3.16 7.03
C GLU A 179 13.74 -3.06 8.16
N LYS A 180 13.01 -1.93 8.18
CA LYS A 180 11.98 -1.66 9.18
C LYS A 180 10.68 -1.16 8.58
N VAL A 181 9.56 -1.65 9.11
CA VAL A 181 8.22 -1.12 8.84
C VAL A 181 7.57 -0.76 10.15
N PHE A 182 7.16 0.49 10.28
CA PHE A 182 6.46 1.02 11.45
C PHE A 182 5.03 1.35 11.07
N LEU A 183 4.06 0.64 11.65
CA LEU A 183 2.64 0.93 11.50
C LEU A 183 2.11 1.58 12.77
N SER A 184 1.37 2.68 12.63
CA SER A 184 0.70 3.36 13.74
C SER A 184 -0.70 3.81 13.36
N LYS A 185 -1.55 4.03 14.36
CA LYS A 185 -2.90 4.60 14.19
C LYS A 185 -3.03 5.88 14.99
N ARG A 186 -3.75 6.85 14.44
CA ARG A 186 -3.82 8.20 15.04
C ARG A 186 -4.41 8.26 16.46
N PHE A 187 -5.36 7.38 16.77
CA PHE A 187 -6.11 7.40 18.05
C PHE A 187 -6.16 6.03 18.72
N ILE A 188 -5.27 5.14 18.29
CA ILE A 188 -5.10 3.84 18.90
C ILE A 188 -3.61 3.75 19.16
N ASP A 189 -3.24 3.54 20.43
CA ASP A 189 -1.87 3.28 20.87
C ASP A 189 -1.46 1.89 20.39
N MET A 190 -1.43 1.72 19.06
CA MET A 190 -1.05 0.51 18.37
C MET A 190 0.16 0.82 17.52
N GLU A 191 1.22 0.08 17.80
CA GLU A 191 2.47 0.13 17.06
C GLU A 191 2.78 -1.29 16.56
N ILE A 192 3.15 -1.38 15.28
CA ILE A 192 3.74 -2.59 14.72
C ILE A 192 5.13 -2.21 14.21
N GLU A 193 6.18 -2.67 14.88
CA GLU A 193 7.54 -2.62 14.34
C GLU A 193 7.87 -3.98 13.74
N LEU A 194 8.23 -3.96 12.46
CA LEU A 194 8.83 -5.10 11.79
C LEU A 194 10.32 -4.85 11.64
N LYS A 195 11.18 -5.78 12.04
CA LYS A 195 12.64 -5.73 11.80
C LYS A 195 13.12 -6.99 11.08
N ARG A 196 13.70 -6.82 9.88
CA ARG A 196 14.18 -7.96 9.05
C ARG A 196 15.15 -8.82 9.86
N MET A 197 15.00 -10.14 9.75
CA MET A 197 16.03 -11.08 10.22
C MET A 197 17.12 -11.16 9.14
N ASN A 198 18.34 -10.78 9.50
CA ASN A 198 19.52 -10.98 8.65
C ASN A 198 19.91 -12.46 8.60
#